data_AF-A0A660M1X7-F1
#
_entry.id   AF-A0A660M1X7-F1
#
_cell.length_a   1.000
_cell.length_b   1.000
_cell.length_c   1.000
_cell.angle_alpha   90.00
_cell.angle_beta   90.00
_cell.angle_gamma   90.00
#
_symmetry.space_group_name_H-M   'P 1'
#
loop_
_entity.id
_entity.type
_entity.pdbx_description
1 polymer ?
#
loop_
_entity_poly.entity_id
_entity_poly.type
_entity_poly.pdbx_seq_one_letter_code
_entity_poly.pdbx_strand_id
1 'polypeptide(L)'
;MPLVNLNKIKRDFPIFHFQEGPDFTWNPELTTVSYERLSSQQDFAQLLHEIAHAKLGHKDYQYDIQLIEMERAAWEYAVNELAPKYHLNLSMDDPVVQDFLDSYREWLHRRSICPQCSAVGLQRVSTEYHCLNCHTKWRVNQAKSCQLKRYQIK
;
A
#
# COMPACT_ATOMS: atom_id res chain seq x y z
N MET A 1 -19.93 21.12 -2.47
CA MET A 1 -19.34 20.33 -1.37
C MET A 1 -18.17 21.12 -0.81
N PRO A 2 -18.01 21.23 0.52
CA PRO A 2 -16.84 21.93 1.06
C PRO A 2 -15.58 21.20 0.61
N LEU A 3 -14.68 21.93 -0.04
CA LEU A 3 -13.38 21.41 -0.46
C LEU A 3 -12.60 20.99 0.80
N VAL A 4 -12.11 19.76 0.82
CA VAL A 4 -11.20 19.29 1.88
C VAL A 4 -10.02 20.27 1.93
N ASN A 5 -9.68 20.73 3.14
CA ASN A 5 -8.68 21.78 3.31
C ASN A 5 -7.38 21.18 3.85
N LEU A 6 -6.34 21.17 3.01
CA LEU A 6 -5.02 20.68 3.38
C LEU A 6 -4.44 21.37 4.62
N ASN A 7 -4.64 22.68 4.79
CA ASN A 7 -4.14 23.41 5.97
C ASN A 7 -4.80 22.93 7.26
N LYS A 8 -6.07 22.50 7.20
CA LYS A 8 -6.74 21.85 8.34
C LYS A 8 -6.10 20.50 8.65
N ILE A 9 -5.85 19.67 7.63
CA ILE A 9 -5.19 18.37 7.80
C ILE A 9 -3.80 18.53 8.42
N LYS A 10 -2.97 19.43 7.89
CA LYS A 10 -1.61 19.68 8.42
C LYS A 10 -1.63 20.11 9.89
N ARG A 11 -2.60 20.94 10.28
CA ARG A 11 -2.79 21.35 11.68
C ARG A 11 -3.23 20.22 12.59
N ASP A 12 -4.06 19.31 12.08
CA ASP A 12 -4.56 18.16 12.85
C ASP A 12 -3.48 17.08 13.06
N PHE A 13 -2.42 17.08 12.24
CA PHE A 13 -1.29 16.16 12.32
C PHE A 13 0.06 16.89 12.37
N PRO A 14 0.33 17.71 13.41
CA PRO A 14 1.52 18.57 13.47
C PRO A 14 2.83 17.78 13.62
N ILE A 15 2.76 16.51 14.00
CA ILE A 15 3.91 15.61 14.16
C ILE A 15 4.44 15.08 12.82
N PHE A 16 3.65 15.18 11.74
CA PHE A 16 4.05 14.69 10.42
C PHE A 16 4.53 15.85 9.56
N HIS A 17 5.60 15.60 8.81
CA HIS A 17 6.03 16.51 7.76
C HIS A 17 5.19 16.26 6.51
N PHE A 18 4.67 17.33 5.91
CA PHE A 18 3.87 17.24 4.69
C PHE A 18 4.62 17.89 3.54
N GLN A 19 4.97 17.09 2.54
CA GLN A 19 5.75 17.52 1.38
C GLN A 19 4.97 17.27 0.09
N GLU A 20 4.95 18.25 -0.81
CA GLU A 20 4.44 18.01 -2.17
C GLU A 20 5.49 17.26 -2.98
N GLY A 21 5.08 16.23 -3.71
CA GLY A 21 5.96 15.32 -4.43
C GLY A 21 5.28 14.69 -5.65
N PRO A 22 5.99 13.82 -6.38
CA PRO A 22 5.48 13.19 -7.61
C PRO A 22 4.50 12.04 -7.34
N ASP A 23 4.47 11.50 -6.13
CA ASP A 23 3.64 10.35 -5.74
C ASP A 23 3.14 10.51 -4.30
N PHE A 24 2.02 9.87 -3.98
CA PHE A 24 1.54 9.69 -2.61
C PHE A 24 2.36 8.63 -1.89
N THR A 25 3.07 9.00 -0.81
CA THR A 25 3.88 8.06 -0.04
C THR A 25 4.06 8.46 1.43
N TRP A 26 4.03 7.47 2.32
CA TRP A 26 4.49 7.58 3.70
C TRP A 26 5.95 7.13 3.85
N ASN A 27 6.78 8.02 4.38
CA ASN A 27 8.16 7.72 4.76
C ASN A 27 8.29 7.69 6.29
N PRO A 28 8.40 6.50 6.91
CA PRO A 28 8.50 6.36 8.37
C PRO A 28 9.82 6.85 8.97
N GLU A 29 10.91 6.83 8.21
CA GLU A 29 12.23 7.27 8.67
C GLU A 29 12.30 8.78 8.79
N LEU A 30 11.72 9.49 7.81
CA LEU A 30 11.65 10.95 7.80
C LEU A 30 10.39 11.49 8.48
N THR A 31 9.45 10.61 8.86
CA THR A 31 8.14 11.00 9.39
C THR A 31 7.39 11.94 8.42
N THR A 32 7.48 11.63 7.12
CA THR A 32 7.00 12.49 6.03
C THR A 32 5.89 11.83 5.23
N VAL A 33 4.77 12.54 5.09
CA VAL A 33 3.70 12.25 4.13
C VAL A 33 3.94 13.09 2.87
N SER A 34 4.28 12.42 1.78
CA SER A 34 4.37 13.03 0.45
C SER A 34 3.03 12.92 -0.27
N TYR A 35 2.65 13.95 -1.01
CA TYR A 35 1.39 13.99 -1.76
C TYR A 35 1.55 14.72 -3.09
N GLU A 36 0.82 14.28 -4.11
CA GLU A 36 0.72 15.00 -5.38
C GLU A 36 -0.20 16.22 -5.27
N ARG A 37 -0.32 16.97 -6.36
CA ARG A 37 -1.23 18.11 -6.44
C ARG A 37 -2.68 17.67 -6.13
N LEU A 38 -3.22 18.18 -5.03
CA LEU A 38 -4.57 17.90 -4.57
C LEU A 38 -5.61 18.70 -5.38
N SER A 39 -6.37 18.04 -6.22
CA SER A 39 -7.36 18.63 -7.13
C SER A 39 -8.71 17.92 -7.11
N SER A 40 -8.76 16.67 -6.64
CA SER A 40 -9.93 15.80 -6.64
C SER A 40 -10.19 15.15 -5.27
N GLN A 41 -11.38 14.58 -5.07
CA GLN A 41 -11.67 13.77 -3.88
C GLN A 41 -10.78 12.53 -3.77
N GLN A 42 -10.38 11.94 -4.90
CA GLN A 42 -9.47 10.79 -4.96
C GLN A 42 -8.08 11.17 -4.46
N ASP A 43 -7.58 12.36 -4.81
CA ASP A 43 -6.28 12.86 -4.33
C ASP A 43 -6.29 13.02 -2.80
N PHE A 44 -7.40 13.52 -2.26
CA PHE A 44 -7.57 13.59 -0.81
C PHE A 44 -7.72 12.21 -0.17
N ALA A 45 -8.39 11.26 -0.81
CA ALA A 45 -8.48 9.88 -0.32
C ALA A 45 -7.10 9.23 -0.19
N GLN A 46 -6.24 9.40 -1.21
CA GLN A 46 -4.86 8.92 -1.18
C GLN A 46 -4.03 9.62 -0.09
N LEU A 47 -4.15 10.95 0.07
CA LEU A 47 -3.50 11.65 1.17
C LEU A 47 -3.93 11.09 2.54
N LEU A 48 -5.23 10.82 2.74
CA LEU A 48 -5.72 10.22 3.98
C LEU A 48 -5.19 8.81 4.20
N HIS A 49 -5.03 8.02 3.13
CA HIS A 49 -4.40 6.70 3.17
C HIS A 49 -2.93 6.78 3.66
N GLU A 50 -2.11 7.69 3.12
CA GLU A 50 -0.73 7.86 3.59
C GLU A 50 -0.65 8.34 5.05
N ILE A 51 -1.57 9.21 5.47
CA ILE A 51 -1.69 9.61 6.89
C ILE A 51 -2.08 8.40 7.74
N ALA A 52 -2.94 7.51 7.25
CA ALA A 52 -3.32 6.30 7.95
C ALA A 52 -2.13 5.37 8.17
N HIS A 53 -1.23 5.20 7.18
CA HIS A 53 0.04 4.48 7.38
C HIS A 53 0.85 5.08 8.52
N ALA A 54 0.98 6.41 8.56
CA ALA A 54 1.68 7.11 9.63
C ALA A 54 1.02 6.90 11.00
N LYS A 55 -0.33 6.95 11.06
CA LYS A 55 -1.12 6.79 12.29
C LYS A 55 -1.08 5.37 12.85
N LEU A 56 -1.03 4.37 11.98
CA LEU A 56 -0.91 2.96 12.34
C LEU A 56 0.55 2.55 12.62
N GLY A 57 1.51 3.45 12.41
CA GLY A 57 2.93 3.16 12.62
C GLY A 57 3.49 2.15 11.63
N HIS A 58 2.92 2.07 10.43
CA HIS A 58 3.39 1.19 9.36
C HIS A 58 4.81 1.60 8.93
N LYS A 59 5.73 0.64 8.94
CA LYS A 59 7.13 0.85 8.54
C LYS A 59 7.61 -0.20 7.55
N ASP A 60 7.68 -1.44 8.02
CA ASP A 60 8.22 -2.57 7.29
C ASP A 60 7.29 -3.78 7.43
N TYR A 61 7.45 -4.74 6.51
CA TYR A 61 6.78 -6.03 6.56
C TYR A 61 7.80 -7.14 6.24
N GLN A 62 7.58 -8.32 6.81
CA GLN A 62 8.42 -9.49 6.55
C GLN A 62 7.84 -10.39 5.47
N TYR A 63 6.51 -10.49 5.38
CA TYR A 63 5.81 -11.32 4.42
C TYR A 63 4.97 -10.47 3.48
N ASP A 64 4.84 -10.88 2.22
CA ASP A 64 4.08 -10.12 1.23
C ASP A 64 2.59 -10.07 1.58
N ILE A 65 2.07 -11.06 2.33
CA ILE A 65 0.72 -11.01 2.88
C ILE A 65 0.54 -9.93 3.95
N GLN A 66 1.58 -9.64 4.75
CA GLN A 66 1.54 -8.58 5.75
C GLN A 66 1.48 -7.21 5.09
N LEU A 67 2.09 -7.03 3.91
CA LEU A 67 1.91 -5.80 3.14
C LEU A 67 0.43 -5.58 2.82
N ILE A 68 -0.27 -6.59 2.28
CA ILE A 68 -1.71 -6.45 1.98
C ILE A 68 -2.53 -6.16 3.24
N GLU A 69 -2.19 -6.78 4.36
CA GLU A 69 -2.82 -6.49 5.65
C GLU A 69 -2.63 -5.03 6.06
N MET A 70 -1.41 -4.48 5.91
CA MET A 70 -1.10 -3.08 6.18
C MET A 70 -1.85 -2.12 5.25
N GLU A 71 -1.86 -2.38 3.94
CA GLU A 71 -2.57 -1.56 2.95
C GLU A 71 -4.08 -1.52 3.26
N ARG A 72 -4.69 -2.68 3.55
CA ARG A 72 -6.09 -2.77 3.95
C ARG A 72 -6.35 -2.00 5.25
N ALA A 73 -5.53 -2.19 6.27
CA ALA A 73 -5.69 -1.49 7.55
C ALA A 73 -5.59 0.04 7.39
N ALA A 74 -4.68 0.51 6.53
CA ALA A 74 -4.56 1.93 6.22
C ALA A 74 -5.82 2.48 5.53
N TRP A 75 -6.36 1.77 4.53
CA TRP A 75 -7.63 2.15 3.91
C TRP A 75 -8.81 2.12 4.89
N GLU A 76 -8.91 1.11 5.74
CA GLU A 76 -9.97 1.03 6.76
C GLU A 76 -9.90 2.20 7.74
N TYR A 77 -8.69 2.56 8.20
CA TYR A 77 -8.52 3.72 9.06
C TYR A 77 -8.83 5.03 8.34
N ALA A 78 -8.42 5.17 7.08
CA ALA A 78 -8.75 6.34 6.26
C ALA A 78 -10.26 6.50 6.07
N VAL A 79 -10.97 5.41 5.78
CA VAL A 79 -12.43 5.39 5.59
C VAL A 79 -13.19 5.65 6.89
N ASN A 80 -12.82 4.96 7.97
CA ASN A 80 -13.61 4.96 9.20
C ASN A 80 -13.31 6.15 10.11
N GLU A 81 -12.06 6.60 10.16
CA GLU A 81 -11.61 7.61 11.12
C GLU A 81 -11.35 8.98 10.48
N LEU A 82 -10.73 9.00 9.29
CA LEU A 82 -10.25 10.24 8.67
C LEU A 82 -11.28 10.88 7.74
N ALA A 83 -11.88 10.11 6.84
CA ALA A 83 -12.82 10.62 5.84
C ALA A 83 -14.03 11.34 6.48
N PRO A 84 -14.67 10.83 7.55
CA PRO A 84 -15.78 11.52 8.21
C PRO A 84 -15.35 12.86 8.82
N LYS A 85 -14.14 12.93 9.39
CA LYS A 85 -13.58 14.13 10.02
C LYS A 85 -13.39 15.30 9.03
N TYR A 86 -13.16 14.98 7.76
CA TYR A 86 -12.94 15.95 6.70
C TYR A 86 -14.11 16.04 5.71
N HIS A 87 -15.24 15.41 6.02
CA HIS A 87 -16.44 15.37 5.18
C HIS A 87 -16.19 14.86 3.77
N LEU A 88 -15.26 13.90 3.64
CA LEU A 88 -15.00 13.16 2.41
C LEU A 88 -15.95 11.97 2.36
N ASN A 89 -16.67 11.79 1.24
CA ASN A 89 -17.45 10.59 1.02
C ASN A 89 -16.52 9.51 0.49
N LEU A 90 -16.11 8.58 1.34
CA LEU A 90 -15.24 7.48 1.01
C LEU A 90 -15.75 6.23 1.72
N SER A 91 -15.79 5.11 1.03
CA SER A 91 -16.13 3.81 1.60
C SER A 91 -15.11 2.76 1.19
N MET A 92 -15.10 1.62 1.88
CA MET A 92 -14.25 0.50 1.47
C MET A 92 -14.65 -0.06 0.11
N ASP A 93 -15.91 0.10 -0.32
CA ASP A 93 -16.40 -0.36 -1.63
C ASP A 93 -16.17 0.66 -2.75
N ASP A 94 -15.56 1.81 -2.46
CA ASP A 94 -15.26 2.82 -3.47
C ASP A 94 -14.27 2.24 -4.52
N PRO A 95 -14.51 2.46 -5.83
CA PRO A 95 -13.61 1.99 -6.88
C PRO A 95 -12.15 2.37 -6.65
N VAL A 96 -11.86 3.57 -6.13
CA VAL A 96 -10.47 3.97 -5.89
C VAL A 96 -9.79 3.05 -4.88
N VAL A 97 -10.49 2.70 -3.79
CA VAL A 97 -9.97 1.83 -2.73
C VAL A 97 -9.78 0.40 -3.26
N GLN A 98 -10.76 -0.11 -4.00
CA GLN A 98 -10.68 -1.46 -4.56
C GLN A 98 -9.60 -1.58 -5.62
N ASP A 99 -9.46 -0.61 -6.52
CA ASP A 99 -8.41 -0.62 -7.56
C ASP A 99 -7.01 -0.63 -6.94
N PHE A 100 -6.78 0.15 -5.88
CA PHE A 100 -5.52 0.12 -5.13
C PHE A 100 -5.28 -1.25 -4.48
N LEU A 101 -6.25 -1.80 -3.76
CA LEU A 101 -6.12 -3.10 -3.11
C LEU A 101 -5.92 -4.24 -4.12
N ASP A 102 -6.62 -4.20 -5.25
CA ASP A 102 -6.49 -5.18 -6.33
C ASP A 102 -5.12 -5.13 -6.98
N SER A 103 -4.52 -3.94 -7.15
CA SER A 103 -3.15 -3.81 -7.64
C SER A 103 -2.14 -4.58 -6.78
N TYR A 104 -2.31 -4.55 -5.46
CA TYR A 104 -1.48 -5.31 -4.51
C TYR A 104 -1.80 -6.81 -4.52
N ARG A 105 -3.08 -7.19 -4.61
CA ARG A 105 -3.50 -8.60 -4.70
C ARG A 105 -2.94 -9.26 -5.97
N GLU A 106 -3.05 -8.60 -7.11
CA GLU A 106 -2.47 -9.05 -8.37
C GLU A 106 -0.95 -9.16 -8.28
N TRP A 107 -0.29 -8.16 -7.68
CA TRP A 107 1.15 -8.18 -7.49
C TRP A 107 1.60 -9.37 -6.64
N LEU A 108 0.93 -9.64 -5.52
CA LEU A 108 1.18 -10.81 -4.67
C LEU A 108 0.94 -12.11 -5.45
N HIS A 109 -0.17 -12.19 -6.18
CA HIS A 109 -0.48 -13.36 -6.99
C HIS A 109 0.65 -13.63 -7.99
N ARG A 110 1.05 -12.63 -8.79
CA ARG A 110 2.15 -12.77 -9.76
C ARG A 110 3.47 -13.20 -9.11
N ARG A 111 3.79 -12.72 -7.91
CA ARG A 111 4.97 -13.15 -7.14
C ARG A 111 4.92 -14.62 -6.72
N SER A 112 3.73 -15.07 -6.35
CA SER A 112 3.47 -16.45 -5.90
C SER A 112 3.40 -17.49 -7.02
N ILE A 113 3.39 -17.09 -8.30
CA ILE A 113 3.34 -18.05 -9.43
C ILE A 113 4.70 -18.70 -9.64
N CYS A 114 4.73 -20.03 -9.51
CA CYS A 114 5.89 -20.86 -9.79
C CYS A 114 6.38 -20.68 -11.24
N PRO A 115 7.68 -20.41 -11.46
CA PRO A 115 8.22 -20.22 -12.81
C PRO A 115 8.31 -21.51 -13.64
N GLN A 116 8.10 -22.69 -13.04
CA GLN A 116 8.23 -23.98 -13.72
C GLN A 116 6.88 -24.59 -14.13
N CYS A 117 5.89 -24.59 -13.23
CA CYS A 117 4.59 -25.24 -13.46
C CYS A 117 3.39 -24.32 -13.33
N SER A 118 3.61 -23.02 -13.11
CA SER A 118 2.57 -21.99 -12.95
C SER A 118 1.62 -22.18 -11.76
N ALA A 119 1.82 -23.19 -10.92
CA ALA A 119 1.08 -23.33 -9.66
C ALA A 119 1.45 -22.22 -8.67
N VAL A 120 0.51 -21.87 -7.79
CA VAL A 120 0.76 -20.94 -6.68
C VAL A 120 1.68 -21.63 -5.66
N GLY A 121 2.75 -20.95 -5.27
CA GLY A 121 3.63 -21.38 -4.19
C GLY A 121 3.46 -20.55 -2.93
N LEU A 122 4.03 -21.07 -1.84
CA LEU A 122 4.01 -20.45 -0.53
C LEU A 122 5.29 -19.65 -0.32
N GLN A 123 5.14 -18.45 0.23
CA GLN A 123 6.28 -17.66 0.70
C GLN A 123 6.88 -18.35 1.94
N ARG A 124 8.19 -18.56 1.94
CA ARG A 124 8.92 -19.13 3.08
C ARG A 124 9.60 -18.05 3.91
N VAL A 125 10.26 -17.12 3.23
CA VAL A 125 10.90 -15.93 3.79
C VAL A 125 10.62 -14.74 2.88
N SER A 126 10.98 -13.53 3.29
CA SER A 126 10.58 -12.26 2.65
C SER A 126 10.69 -12.21 1.13
N THR A 127 11.68 -12.89 0.55
CA THR A 127 11.90 -12.89 -0.90
C THR A 127 11.93 -14.28 -1.53
N GLU A 128 11.60 -15.35 -0.80
CA GLU A 128 11.67 -16.72 -1.32
C GLU A 128 10.34 -17.44 -1.24
N TYR A 129 10.03 -18.15 -2.31
CA TYR A 129 8.83 -18.95 -2.47
C TYR A 129 9.17 -20.41 -2.77
N HIS A 130 8.24 -21.29 -2.43
CA HIS A 130 8.32 -22.72 -2.66
C HIS A 130 7.03 -23.25 -3.27
N CYS A 131 7.16 -23.99 -4.38
CA CYS A 131 6.03 -24.66 -5.02
C CYS A 131 5.76 -25.99 -4.34
N LEU A 132 4.52 -26.24 -3.91
CA LEU A 132 4.13 -27.55 -3.36
C LEU A 132 3.91 -28.62 -4.44
N ASN A 133 3.70 -28.21 -5.70
CA ASN A 133 3.41 -29.12 -6.80
C ASN A 133 4.67 -29.74 -7.43
N CYS A 134 5.70 -28.92 -7.71
CA CYS A 134 6.93 -29.36 -8.38
C CYS A 134 8.20 -29.14 -7.54
N HIS A 135 8.04 -28.69 -6.30
CA HIS A 135 9.12 -28.43 -5.34
C HIS A 135 10.14 -27.34 -5.74
N THR A 136 9.99 -26.70 -6.90
CA THR A 136 10.82 -25.56 -7.32
C THR A 136 10.78 -24.46 -6.28
N LYS A 137 11.96 -23.91 -5.98
CA LYS A 137 12.13 -22.71 -5.15
C LYS A 137 12.54 -21.55 -6.04
N TRP A 138 12.02 -20.36 -5.74
CA TRP A 138 12.44 -19.15 -6.45
C TRP A 138 12.53 -17.96 -5.52
N ARG A 139 13.44 -17.07 -5.86
CA ARG A 139 13.59 -15.75 -5.23
C ARG A 139 12.92 -14.70 -6.10
N VAL A 140 12.25 -13.75 -5.48
CA VAL A 140 11.71 -12.55 -6.12
C VAL A 140 12.53 -11.31 -5.73
N ASN A 141 12.56 -10.30 -6.58
CA ASN A 141 13.11 -9.00 -6.21
C ASN A 141 12.15 -8.24 -5.28
N GLN A 142 12.68 -7.23 -4.57
CA GLN A 142 11.91 -6.20 -3.87
C GLN A 142 11.26 -5.25 -4.91
N ALA A 143 10.53 -5.79 -5.89
CA ALA A 143 9.85 -5.00 -6.91
C ALA A 143 8.52 -4.51 -6.36
N LYS A 144 8.49 -3.34 -5.70
CA LYS A 144 7.24 -2.57 -5.55
C LYS A 144 7.00 -1.68 -6.77
N SER A 145 8.08 -1.12 -7.33
CA SER A 145 8.07 -0.12 -8.43
C SER A 145 8.86 -0.55 -9.68
N CYS A 146 9.30 -1.81 -9.75
CA CYS A 146 10.08 -2.34 -10.87
C CYS A 146 9.41 -3.58 -11.46
N GLN A 147 9.78 -3.96 -12.68
CA GLN A 147 9.30 -5.20 -13.29
C GLN A 147 9.66 -6.41 -12.39
N LEU A 148 8.67 -7.25 -12.12
CA LEU A 148 8.83 -8.46 -11.31
C LEU A 148 9.82 -9.42 -11.96
N LYS A 149 10.87 -9.79 -11.23
CA LYS A 149 11.87 -10.79 -11.66
C LYS A 149 11.83 -11.98 -10.72
N ARG A 150 11.88 -13.19 -11.29
CA ARG A 150 11.85 -14.47 -10.59
C ARG A 150 13.13 -15.24 -10.92
N TYR A 151 13.86 -15.66 -9.89
CA TYR A 151 15.13 -16.38 -10.02
C TYR A 151 14.97 -17.75 -9.39
N GLN A 152 15.07 -18.82 -10.18
CA GLN A 152 15.08 -20.17 -9.63
C GLN A 152 16.31 -20.35 -8.73
N ILE A 153 16.10 -20.97 -7.56
CA ILE A 153 17.16 -21.31 -6.61
C ILE A 153 17.37 -22.82 -6.71
N LYS A 154 18.65 -23.25 -6.74
CA LYS A 154 19.02 -24.67 -6.71
C LYS A 154 18.82 -25.26 -5.31
#